data_AF-A0A918TAX6-F1
#
_entry.id   AF-A0A918TAX6-F1
#
_cell.length_a   1.000
_cell.length_b   1.000
_cell.length_c   1.000
_cell.angle_alpha   90.00
_cell.angle_beta   90.00
_cell.angle_gamma   90.00
#
_symmetry.space_group_name_H-M   'P 1'
#
loop_
_entity.id
_entity.type
_entity.pdbx_description
1 polymer ?
#
loop_
_entity_poly.entity_id
_entity_poly.type
_entity_poly.pdbx_seq_one_letter_code
_entity_poly.pdbx_strand_id
1 'polypeptide(L)'
;MRDSLIAAAFQLFLERGYEQTTVDDIVTLAGVGRRSFFRYFPSKEDVVFPDHEQCLDDMTRFLAASADSDDPMARVCGAARLVMRMYAENPTFSVQRYRLTREVAGLRAYELSVVWRYEKTLGDYLRARWSDRRDGTLRANVAAAAVVAAHNHALRHWLRSGGEGEPLEEVDRALEFVRATWSPDAPAGADAPADGDEDVVVVITRRSTPMWRVVREVESSLGES
;
A
#
# COMPACT_ATOMS: atom_id res chain seq x y z
N MET A 1 25.47 0.98 -17.54
CA MET A 1 25.62 2.43 -17.29
C MET A 1 24.79 2.87 -16.10
N ARG A 2 23.46 2.65 -16.09
CA ARG A 2 22.60 2.90 -14.92
C ARG A 2 23.13 2.20 -13.66
N ASP A 3 23.41 0.91 -13.74
CA ASP A 3 23.89 0.14 -12.57
C ASP A 3 25.29 0.58 -12.12
N SER A 4 26.14 1.02 -13.06
CA SER A 4 27.46 1.59 -12.76
C SER A 4 27.36 2.89 -11.95
N LEU A 5 26.37 3.73 -12.25
CA LEU A 5 26.07 4.95 -11.49
C LEU A 5 25.55 4.62 -10.08
N ILE A 6 24.66 3.63 -9.96
CA ILE A 6 24.13 3.17 -8.67
C ILE A 6 25.27 2.61 -7.79
N ALA A 7 26.10 1.74 -8.35
CA ALA A 7 27.24 1.17 -7.64
C ALA A 7 28.25 2.24 -7.19
N ALA A 8 28.62 3.17 -8.08
CA ALA A 8 29.50 4.28 -7.74
C ALA A 8 28.92 5.19 -6.65
N ALA A 9 27.62 5.49 -6.72
CA ALA A 9 26.94 6.29 -5.71
C ALA A 9 26.97 5.61 -4.34
N PHE A 10 26.58 4.33 -4.25
CA PHE A 10 26.57 3.61 -2.97
C PHE A 10 27.97 3.37 -2.42
N GLN A 11 28.97 3.17 -3.27
CA GLN A 11 30.36 3.12 -2.83
C GLN A 11 30.76 4.43 -2.16
N LEU A 12 30.53 5.58 -2.79
CA LEU A 12 30.88 6.89 -2.23
C LEU A 12 30.06 7.22 -0.99
N PHE A 13 28.78 6.86 -0.95
CA PHE A 13 27.93 7.05 0.23
C PHE A 13 28.45 6.25 1.43
N LEU A 14 28.96 5.03 1.23
CA LEU A 14 29.55 4.22 2.29
C LEU A 14 30.93 4.74 2.72
N GLU A 15 31.74 5.23 1.79
CA GLU A 15 33.10 5.71 2.07
C GLU A 15 33.13 7.11 2.72
N ARG A 16 32.26 8.03 2.27
CA ARG A 16 32.34 9.46 2.59
C ARG A 16 31.07 10.01 3.25
N GLY A 17 29.98 9.25 3.22
CA GLY A 17 28.65 9.71 3.61
C GLY A 17 27.89 10.37 2.46
N TYR A 18 26.56 10.32 2.54
CA TYR A 18 25.65 10.85 1.51
C TYR A 18 25.79 12.36 1.31
N GLU A 19 25.88 13.13 2.40
CA GLU A 19 25.92 14.60 2.32
C GLU A 19 27.21 15.12 1.69
N GLN A 20 28.34 14.44 1.92
CA GLN A 20 29.63 14.82 1.35
C GLN A 20 29.82 14.35 -0.10
N THR A 21 28.94 13.48 -0.60
CA THR A 21 29.02 12.96 -1.96
C THR A 21 28.21 13.83 -2.92
N THR A 22 28.87 14.33 -3.96
CA THR A 22 28.23 15.12 -5.03
C THR A 22 27.93 14.27 -6.26
N VAL A 23 27.04 14.76 -7.14
CA VAL A 23 26.81 14.12 -8.45
C VAL A 23 28.10 14.10 -9.28
N ASP A 24 28.97 15.09 -9.16
CA ASP A 24 30.24 15.13 -9.88
C ASP A 24 31.20 14.04 -9.43
N ASP A 25 31.25 13.74 -8.12
CA ASP A 25 32.02 12.61 -7.59
C ASP A 25 31.53 11.28 -8.17
N ILE A 26 30.21 11.09 -8.21
CA ILE A 26 29.58 9.86 -8.70
C ILE A 26 29.90 9.63 -10.17
N VAL A 27 29.73 10.65 -11.01
CA VAL A 27 29.98 10.48 -12.46
C VAL A 27 31.46 10.35 -12.77
N THR A 28 32.33 10.99 -11.97
CA THR A 28 33.78 10.82 -12.06
C THR A 28 34.18 9.37 -11.74
N LEU A 29 33.67 8.82 -10.64
CA LEU A 29 33.94 7.44 -10.25
C LEU A 29 33.36 6.43 -11.27
N ALA A 30 32.16 6.69 -11.78
CA ALA A 30 31.51 5.84 -12.78
C ALA A 30 32.09 5.98 -14.19
N GLY A 31 33.00 6.93 -14.44
CA GLY A 31 33.60 7.17 -15.75
C GLY A 31 32.60 7.67 -16.80
N VAL A 32 31.57 8.42 -16.40
CA VAL A 32 30.53 8.95 -17.30
C VAL A 32 30.37 10.46 -17.15
N GLY A 33 29.68 11.10 -18.10
CA GLY A 33 29.37 12.53 -18.01
C GLY A 33 28.12 12.84 -17.18
N ARG A 34 28.05 14.06 -16.64
CA ARG A 34 26.90 14.59 -15.87
C ARG A 34 25.56 14.48 -16.61
N ARG A 35 25.55 14.70 -17.93
CA ARG A 35 24.36 14.52 -18.78
C ARG A 35 23.83 13.07 -18.76
N SER A 36 24.72 12.08 -18.63
CA SER A 36 24.30 10.68 -18.52
C SER A 36 23.70 10.36 -17.17
N PHE A 37 24.16 10.99 -16.08
CA PHE A 37 23.51 10.87 -14.76
C PHE A 37 22.06 11.35 -14.82
N PHE A 38 21.85 12.61 -15.21
CA PHE A 38 20.52 13.22 -15.25
C PHE A 38 19.56 12.60 -16.28
N ARG A 39 20.07 11.79 -17.22
CA ARG A 39 19.22 10.97 -18.09
C ARG A 39 18.53 9.83 -17.33
N TYR A 40 19.15 9.31 -16.29
CA TYR A 40 18.61 8.20 -15.49
C TYR A 40 18.05 8.66 -14.13
N PHE A 41 18.65 9.69 -13.54
CA PHE A 41 18.35 10.14 -12.18
C PHE A 41 18.18 11.67 -12.18
N PRO A 42 16.94 12.18 -12.11
CA PRO A 42 16.67 13.62 -12.06
C PRO A 42 17.37 14.34 -10.91
N SER A 43 17.61 13.66 -9.79
CA SER A 43 18.29 14.18 -8.60
C SER A 43 19.27 13.18 -7.99
N LYS A 44 20.01 13.61 -6.95
CA LYS A 44 20.91 12.73 -6.19
C LYS A 44 20.11 11.72 -5.36
N GLU A 45 18.93 12.08 -4.89
CA GLU A 45 18.01 11.20 -4.18
C GLU A 45 17.52 10.07 -5.09
N ASP A 46 17.24 10.34 -6.37
CA ASP A 46 16.75 9.32 -7.31
C ASP A 46 17.71 8.14 -7.48
N VAL A 47 19.03 8.34 -7.34
CA VAL A 47 20.00 7.23 -7.38
C VAL A 47 19.90 6.29 -6.18
N VAL A 48 19.31 6.76 -5.07
CA VAL A 48 19.02 5.95 -3.86
C VAL A 48 17.74 5.13 -4.04
N PHE A 49 16.83 5.58 -4.91
CA PHE A 49 15.54 4.95 -5.17
C PHE A 49 15.37 4.53 -6.65
N PRO A 50 16.37 3.86 -7.26
CA PRO A 50 16.49 3.82 -8.70
C PRO A 50 15.31 3.10 -9.39
N ASP A 51 14.74 2.09 -8.75
CA ASP A 51 13.72 1.22 -9.35
C ASP A 51 12.27 1.67 -9.07
N HIS A 52 12.09 2.72 -8.27
CA HIS A 52 10.77 3.12 -7.78
C HIS A 52 9.87 3.74 -8.86
N GLU A 53 10.42 4.51 -9.80
CA GLU A 53 9.61 5.05 -10.91
C GLU A 53 9.09 3.93 -11.80
N GLN A 54 9.96 3.00 -12.21
CA GLN A 54 9.57 1.85 -13.01
C GLN A 54 8.55 0.97 -12.27
N CYS A 55 8.76 0.74 -10.97
CA CYS A 55 7.82 -0.04 -10.16
C CYS A 55 6.45 0.65 -10.02
N LEU A 56 6.41 1.98 -9.95
CA LEU A 56 5.16 2.75 -9.94
C LEU A 56 4.42 2.64 -11.28
N ASP A 57 5.15 2.67 -12.40
CA ASP A 57 4.58 2.46 -13.73
C ASP A 57 4.05 1.03 -13.90
N ASP A 58 4.80 0.03 -13.41
CA ASP A 58 4.38 -1.38 -13.39
C ASP A 58 3.11 -1.56 -12.54
N MET A 59 3.07 -0.93 -11.36
CA MET A 59 1.89 -0.92 -10.48
C MET A 59 0.69 -0.31 -11.20
N THR A 60 0.87 0.84 -11.85
CA THR A 60 -0.21 1.54 -12.56
C THR A 60 -0.75 0.70 -13.70
N ARG A 61 0.12 0.08 -14.51
CA ARG A 61 -0.28 -0.85 -15.57
C ARG A 61 -0.98 -2.08 -15.03
N PHE A 62 -0.49 -2.63 -13.93
CA PHE A 62 -1.14 -3.76 -13.26
C PHE A 62 -2.55 -3.39 -12.81
N LEU A 63 -2.76 -2.25 -12.15
CA LEU A 63 -4.10 -1.83 -11.73
C LEU A 63 -5.02 -1.56 -12.92
N ALA A 64 -4.52 -0.92 -13.97
CA ALA A 64 -5.29 -0.59 -15.18
C ALA A 64 -5.75 -1.83 -15.97
N ALA A 65 -5.02 -2.96 -15.86
CA ALA A 65 -5.39 -4.21 -16.49
C ALA A 65 -6.46 -5.02 -15.74
N SER A 66 -7.08 -4.45 -14.69
CA SER A 66 -8.14 -5.12 -13.92
C SER A 66 -9.46 -5.11 -14.68
N ALA A 67 -10.22 -6.21 -14.59
CA ALA A 67 -11.60 -6.29 -15.06
C ALA A 67 -12.57 -5.76 -13.99
N ASP A 68 -13.76 -5.31 -14.40
CA ASP A 68 -14.79 -4.83 -13.46
C ASP A 68 -15.31 -5.91 -12.50
N SER A 69 -15.14 -7.19 -12.85
CA SER A 69 -15.46 -8.34 -12.00
C SER A 69 -14.40 -8.67 -10.96
N ASP A 70 -13.19 -8.10 -11.07
CA ASP A 70 -12.11 -8.39 -10.12
C ASP A 70 -12.41 -7.79 -8.75
N ASP A 71 -12.05 -8.50 -7.68
CA ASP A 71 -12.05 -7.94 -6.33
C ASP A 71 -11.03 -6.78 -6.25
N PRO A 72 -11.48 -5.53 -5.99
CA PRO A 72 -10.60 -4.38 -5.88
C PRO A 72 -9.54 -4.54 -4.79
N MET A 73 -9.86 -5.21 -3.67
CA MET A 73 -8.93 -5.40 -2.56
C MET A 73 -7.84 -6.42 -2.89
N ALA A 74 -8.22 -7.57 -3.47
CA ALA A 74 -7.24 -8.50 -4.01
C ALA A 74 -6.30 -7.83 -5.04
N ARG A 75 -6.83 -6.94 -5.89
CA ARG A 75 -6.02 -6.22 -6.89
C ARG A 75 -5.00 -5.28 -6.22
N VAL A 76 -5.39 -4.44 -5.27
CA VAL A 76 -4.42 -3.55 -4.58
C VAL A 76 -3.40 -4.32 -3.76
N CYS A 77 -3.77 -5.45 -3.15
CA CYS A 77 -2.81 -6.33 -2.48
C CYS A 77 -1.82 -6.95 -3.50
N GLY A 78 -2.30 -7.37 -4.67
CA GLY A 78 -1.44 -7.81 -5.78
C GLY A 78 -0.46 -6.74 -6.25
N ALA A 79 -0.93 -5.49 -6.30
CA ALA A 79 -0.13 -4.32 -6.65
C ALA A 79 0.96 -4.04 -5.60
N ALA A 80 0.64 -4.09 -4.30
CA ALA A 80 1.61 -3.94 -3.22
C ALA A 80 2.71 -5.04 -3.24
N ARG A 81 2.38 -6.26 -3.67
CA ARG A 81 3.38 -7.34 -3.85
C ARG A 81 4.41 -7.04 -4.93
N LEU A 82 4.09 -6.24 -5.96
CA LEU A 82 5.08 -5.81 -6.96
C LEU A 82 6.20 -5.01 -6.30
N VAL A 83 5.85 -4.13 -5.37
CA VAL A 83 6.83 -3.34 -4.61
C VAL A 83 7.70 -4.24 -3.74
N MET A 84 7.11 -5.24 -3.07
CA MET A 84 7.89 -6.20 -2.28
C MET A 84 8.85 -7.03 -3.16
N ARG A 85 8.41 -7.47 -4.36
CA ARG A 85 9.27 -8.18 -5.30
C ARG A 85 10.45 -7.34 -5.75
N MET A 86 10.22 -6.08 -6.13
CA MET A 86 11.30 -5.14 -6.49
C MET A 86 12.35 -5.04 -5.37
N TYR A 87 11.93 -5.01 -4.09
CA TYR A 87 12.88 -5.04 -2.97
C TYR A 87 13.64 -6.36 -2.83
N ALA A 88 12.95 -7.49 -3.06
CA ALA A 88 13.50 -8.83 -2.94
C ALA A 88 14.46 -9.21 -4.08
N GLU A 89 14.43 -8.52 -5.22
CA GLU A 89 15.34 -8.75 -6.35
C GLU A 89 16.81 -8.50 -5.97
N ASN A 90 17.08 -7.55 -5.07
CA ASN A 90 18.41 -7.30 -4.53
C ASN A 90 18.36 -6.97 -3.03
N PRO A 91 18.28 -7.99 -2.15
CA PRO A 91 18.14 -7.79 -0.70
C PRO A 91 19.29 -7.00 -0.10
N THR A 92 20.52 -7.26 -0.55
CA THR A 92 21.72 -6.55 -0.06
C THR A 92 21.62 -5.05 -0.32
N PHE A 93 21.26 -4.65 -1.53
CA PHE A 93 21.05 -3.24 -1.88
C PHE A 93 19.90 -2.63 -1.08
N SER A 94 18.77 -3.33 -0.97
CA SER A 94 17.59 -2.88 -0.22
C SER A 94 17.92 -2.60 1.25
N VAL A 95 18.71 -3.46 1.89
CA VAL A 95 19.18 -3.29 3.28
C VAL A 95 20.15 -2.13 3.41
N GLN A 96 21.10 -1.97 2.48
CA GLN A 96 22.01 -0.81 2.48
C GLN A 96 21.24 0.51 2.35
N ARG A 97 20.29 0.57 1.42
CA ARG A 97 19.40 1.72 1.22
C ARG A 97 18.58 2.01 2.48
N TYR A 98 18.04 0.98 3.14
CA TYR A 98 17.29 1.12 4.40
C TYR A 98 18.12 1.71 5.54
N ARG A 99 19.40 1.33 5.65
CA ARG A 99 20.31 1.93 6.63
C ARG A 99 20.51 3.42 6.33
N LEU A 100 20.74 3.74 5.06
CA LEU A 100 20.96 5.12 4.63
C LEU A 100 19.75 6.03 4.88
N THR A 101 18.53 5.58 4.55
CA THR A 101 17.31 6.38 4.77
C THR A 101 17.00 6.60 6.25
N ARG A 102 17.44 5.71 7.14
CA ARG A 102 17.31 5.89 8.60
C ARG A 102 18.27 6.93 9.17
N GLU A 103 19.46 7.05 8.60
CA GLU A 103 20.51 7.94 9.08
C GLU A 103 20.39 9.36 8.50
N VAL A 104 19.92 9.48 7.25
CA VAL A 104 19.87 10.74 6.52
C VAL A 104 18.45 11.29 6.47
N ALA A 105 18.21 12.41 7.17
CA ALA A 105 16.87 13.01 7.28
C ALA A 105 16.27 13.43 5.94
N GLY A 106 17.08 13.96 5.01
CA GLY A 106 16.63 14.35 3.67
C GLY A 106 16.11 13.15 2.85
N LEU A 107 16.81 12.02 2.92
CA LEU A 107 16.39 10.79 2.25
C LEU A 107 15.13 10.19 2.88
N ARG A 108 14.93 10.33 4.18
CA ARG A 108 13.67 9.94 4.83
C ARG A 108 12.48 10.78 4.35
N ALA A 109 12.66 12.09 4.18
CA ALA A 109 11.62 12.95 3.62
C ALA A 109 11.32 12.59 2.15
N TYR A 110 12.36 12.29 1.38
CA TYR A 110 12.21 11.81 0.00
C TYR A 110 11.48 10.45 -0.04
N GLU A 111 11.81 9.50 0.83
CA GLU A 111 11.12 8.21 0.96
C GLU A 111 9.63 8.38 1.22
N LEU A 112 9.23 9.30 2.12
CA LEU A 112 7.82 9.60 2.37
C LEU A 112 7.10 10.08 1.10
N SER A 113 7.76 10.90 0.28
CA SER A 113 7.20 11.34 -1.01
C SER A 113 7.03 10.18 -2.00
N VAL A 114 7.96 9.21 -2.00
CA VAL A 114 7.87 7.99 -2.82
C VAL A 114 6.70 7.11 -2.35
N VAL A 115 6.59 6.87 -1.04
CA VAL A 115 5.50 6.10 -0.44
C VAL A 115 4.15 6.73 -0.74
N TRP A 116 4.04 8.06 -0.66
CA TRP A 116 2.81 8.78 -0.98
C TRP A 116 2.35 8.57 -2.44
N ARG A 117 3.28 8.49 -3.41
CA ARG A 117 2.93 8.20 -4.81
C ARG A 117 2.30 6.82 -4.98
N TYR A 118 2.81 5.81 -4.28
CA TYR A 118 2.17 4.48 -4.27
C TYR A 118 0.80 4.51 -3.63
N GLU A 119 0.67 5.12 -2.44
CA GLU A 119 -0.62 5.22 -1.74
C GLU A 119 -1.68 5.91 -2.61
N LYS A 120 -1.31 7.03 -3.23
CA LYS A 120 -2.18 7.76 -4.16
C LYS A 120 -2.63 6.87 -5.32
N THR A 121 -1.71 6.11 -5.92
CA THR A 121 -2.02 5.22 -7.04
C THR A 121 -3.01 4.12 -6.65
N LEU A 122 -2.83 3.50 -5.49
CA LEU A 122 -3.78 2.53 -4.94
C LEU A 122 -5.15 3.18 -4.64
N GLY A 123 -5.13 4.36 -4.01
CA GLY A 123 -6.34 5.09 -3.64
C GLY A 123 -7.15 5.58 -4.85
N ASP A 124 -6.48 6.04 -5.90
CA ASP A 124 -7.13 6.46 -7.15
C ASP A 124 -7.83 5.28 -7.84
N TYR A 125 -7.19 4.11 -7.87
CA TYR A 125 -7.81 2.88 -8.37
C TYR A 125 -9.06 2.50 -7.56
N LEU A 126 -8.96 2.44 -6.22
CA LEU A 126 -10.09 2.08 -5.37
C LEU A 126 -11.23 3.09 -5.47
N ARG A 127 -10.92 4.39 -5.59
CA ARG A 127 -11.93 5.45 -5.75
C ARG A 127 -12.73 5.28 -7.03
N ALA A 128 -12.09 4.87 -8.13
CA ALA A 128 -12.79 4.57 -9.37
C ALA A 128 -13.71 3.34 -9.20
N ARG A 129 -13.21 2.28 -8.56
CA ARG A 129 -13.95 1.02 -8.34
C ARG A 129 -15.13 1.13 -7.37
N TRP A 130 -15.10 2.10 -6.47
CA TRP A 130 -16.16 2.36 -5.48
C TRP A 130 -16.87 3.69 -5.72
N SER A 131 -16.92 4.16 -6.98
CA SER A 131 -17.52 5.45 -7.36
C SER A 131 -19.03 5.51 -7.16
N ASP A 132 -19.69 4.34 -7.13
CA ASP A 132 -21.12 4.17 -6.86
C ASP A 132 -21.47 4.22 -5.36
N ARG A 133 -20.48 4.07 -4.47
CA ARG A 133 -20.70 4.07 -3.02
C ARG A 133 -20.69 5.49 -2.45
N ARG A 134 -21.66 5.77 -1.57
CA ARG A 134 -21.78 7.06 -0.87
C ARG A 134 -20.52 7.46 -0.09
N ASP A 135 -19.81 6.50 0.50
CA ASP A 135 -18.57 6.67 1.27
C ASP A 135 -17.32 6.17 0.51
N GLY A 136 -17.43 5.94 -0.80
CA GLY A 136 -16.38 5.30 -1.61
C GLY A 136 -15.03 5.99 -1.56
N THR A 137 -14.99 7.32 -1.53
CA THR A 137 -13.73 8.09 -1.42
C THR A 137 -13.07 7.88 -0.05
N LEU A 138 -13.83 7.91 1.04
CA LEU A 138 -13.29 7.66 2.38
C LEU A 138 -12.76 6.22 2.47
N ARG A 139 -13.55 5.24 2.03
CA ARG A 139 -13.15 3.83 1.99
C ARG A 139 -11.86 3.62 1.19
N ALA A 140 -11.77 4.21 -0.01
CA ALA A 140 -10.61 4.11 -0.88
C ALA A 140 -9.34 4.64 -0.20
N ASN A 141 -9.43 5.83 0.40
CA ASN A 141 -8.28 6.44 1.07
C ASN A 141 -7.83 5.62 2.29
N VAL A 142 -8.78 5.17 3.13
CA VAL A 142 -8.46 4.38 4.34
C VAL A 142 -7.89 3.01 3.96
N ALA A 143 -8.48 2.33 2.96
CA ALA A 143 -7.99 1.04 2.49
C ALA A 143 -6.59 1.15 1.86
N ALA A 144 -6.33 2.16 1.04
CA ALA A 144 -5.01 2.40 0.46
C ALA A 144 -3.95 2.65 1.55
N ALA A 145 -4.26 3.50 2.54
CA ALA A 145 -3.38 3.76 3.67
C ALA A 145 -3.12 2.47 4.49
N ALA A 146 -4.14 1.64 4.70
CA ALA A 146 -4.00 0.36 5.39
C ALA A 146 -3.10 -0.63 4.65
N VAL A 147 -3.26 -0.77 3.32
CA VAL A 147 -2.39 -1.58 2.46
C VAL A 147 -0.94 -1.11 2.57
N VAL A 148 -0.70 0.19 2.48
CA VAL A 148 0.66 0.77 2.59
C VAL A 148 1.23 0.56 3.99
N ALA A 149 0.43 0.70 5.05
CA ALA A 149 0.87 0.45 6.42
C ALA A 149 1.27 -1.01 6.63
N ALA A 150 0.47 -1.97 6.15
CA ALA A 150 0.74 -3.40 6.22
C ALA A 150 2.00 -3.76 5.42
N HIS A 151 2.12 -3.27 4.18
CA HIS A 151 3.31 -3.48 3.37
C HIS A 151 4.57 -2.93 4.04
N ASN A 152 4.53 -1.68 4.52
CA ASN A 152 5.66 -1.05 5.18
C ASN A 152 6.04 -1.73 6.50
N HIS A 153 5.09 -2.35 7.22
CA HIS A 153 5.39 -3.18 8.37
C HIS A 153 6.27 -4.38 7.97
N ALA A 154 5.79 -5.19 7.01
CA ALA A 154 6.51 -6.37 6.53
C ALA A 154 7.88 -6.01 5.94
N LEU A 155 7.92 -5.00 5.07
CA LEU A 155 9.15 -4.52 4.46
C LEU A 155 10.19 -4.10 5.50
N ARG A 156 9.82 -3.27 6.48
CA ARG A 156 10.77 -2.81 7.50
C ARG A 156 11.20 -3.92 8.45
N HIS A 157 10.34 -4.88 8.72
CA HIS A 157 10.72 -6.03 9.55
C HIS A 157 11.75 -6.89 8.80
N TRP A 158 11.50 -7.26 7.55
CA TRP A 158 12.44 -7.98 6.69
C TRP A 158 13.77 -7.21 6.47
N LEU A 159 13.74 -5.89 6.29
CA LEU A 159 14.98 -5.10 6.16
C LEU A 159 15.78 -5.04 7.47
N ARG A 160 15.12 -5.09 8.63
CA ARG A 160 15.78 -5.15 9.94
C ARG A 160 16.38 -6.52 10.23
N SER A 161 15.85 -7.61 9.67
CA SER A 161 16.49 -8.93 9.71
C SER A 161 17.67 -9.05 8.74
N GLY A 162 18.07 -7.97 8.07
CA GLY A 162 19.17 -8.00 7.10
C GLY A 162 18.76 -8.59 5.75
N GLY A 163 17.47 -8.63 5.44
CA GLY A 163 16.95 -9.23 4.22
C GLY A 163 16.85 -10.75 4.29
N GLU A 164 17.00 -11.34 5.48
CA GLU A 164 16.84 -12.77 5.72
C GLU A 164 15.36 -13.14 5.91
N GLY A 165 14.97 -14.31 5.39
CA GLY A 165 13.62 -14.85 5.45
C GLY A 165 12.86 -14.76 4.13
N GLU A 166 11.54 -14.96 4.19
CA GLU A 166 10.65 -15.02 3.03
C GLU A 166 9.82 -13.72 2.92
N PRO A 167 10.31 -12.70 2.18
CA PRO A 167 9.67 -11.38 2.13
C PRO A 167 8.25 -11.42 1.56
N LEU A 168 7.99 -12.33 0.62
CA LEU A 168 6.67 -12.46 0.00
C LEU A 168 5.66 -13.09 0.95
N GLU A 169 6.06 -14.11 1.71
CA GLU A 169 5.18 -14.70 2.73
C GLU A 169 4.88 -13.72 3.87
N GLU A 170 5.84 -12.87 4.21
CA GLU A 170 5.66 -11.86 5.24
C GLU A 170 4.69 -10.75 4.81
N VAL A 171 4.85 -10.22 3.60
CA VAL A 171 3.92 -9.21 3.07
C VAL A 171 2.52 -9.82 2.86
N ASP A 172 2.43 -11.09 2.46
CA ASP A 172 1.15 -11.78 2.30
C ASP A 172 0.40 -11.89 3.63
N ARG A 173 1.09 -12.30 4.70
CA ARG A 173 0.49 -12.33 6.05
C ARG A 173 0.01 -10.96 6.49
N ALA A 174 0.79 -9.91 6.26
CA ALA A 174 0.40 -8.54 6.63
C ALA A 174 -0.80 -8.03 5.82
N LEU A 175 -0.82 -8.28 4.51
CA LEU A 175 -1.91 -7.88 3.62
C LEU A 175 -3.19 -8.68 3.86
N GLU A 176 -3.10 -9.89 4.41
CA GLU A 176 -4.30 -10.68 4.75
C GLU A 176 -5.13 -10.01 5.85
N PHE A 177 -4.50 -9.39 6.86
CA PHE A 177 -5.23 -8.61 7.88
C PHE A 177 -6.04 -7.47 7.26
N VAL A 178 -5.46 -6.83 6.24
CA VAL A 178 -6.15 -5.81 5.48
C VAL A 178 -7.30 -6.47 4.71
N ARG A 179 -7.02 -7.45 3.83
CA ARG A 179 -8.05 -8.10 3.02
C ARG A 179 -9.24 -8.63 3.83
N ALA A 180 -8.99 -9.26 4.98
CA ALA A 180 -10.04 -9.76 5.87
C ALA A 180 -10.95 -8.64 6.42
N THR A 181 -10.41 -7.45 6.66
CA THR A 181 -11.17 -6.28 7.15
C THR A 181 -12.09 -5.69 6.08
N TRP A 182 -11.73 -5.82 4.80
CA TRP A 182 -12.50 -5.29 3.66
C TRP A 182 -13.21 -6.37 2.84
N SER A 183 -13.17 -7.63 3.28
CA SER A 183 -13.94 -8.72 2.68
C SER A 183 -15.44 -8.39 2.78
N PRO A 184 -16.28 -8.75 1.78
CA PRO A 184 -17.73 -8.59 1.90
C PRO A 184 -18.34 -9.29 3.12
N ASP A 185 -17.66 -10.31 3.67
CA ASP A 185 -18.03 -11.00 4.92
C ASP A 185 -17.51 -10.32 6.19
N ALA A 186 -16.75 -9.23 6.07
CA ALA A 186 -16.33 -8.46 7.24
C ALA A 186 -17.59 -7.86 7.87
N PRO A 187 -17.83 -8.07 9.18
CA PRO A 187 -19.02 -7.53 9.83
C PRO A 187 -19.00 -6.02 9.63
N ALA A 188 -19.91 -5.54 8.79
CA ALA A 188 -20.04 -4.13 8.51
C ALA A 188 -20.24 -3.43 9.84
N GLY A 189 -19.26 -2.61 10.23
CA GLY A 189 -19.45 -1.66 11.32
C GLY A 189 -20.64 -0.79 10.96
N ALA A 190 -21.78 -1.09 11.58
CA ALA A 190 -22.99 -0.27 11.69
C ALA A 190 -23.60 0.24 10.37
N ASP A 191 -23.76 -0.62 9.38
CA ASP A 191 -24.91 -0.55 8.47
C ASP A 191 -25.30 -2.00 8.15
N ALA A 192 -26.27 -2.52 8.91
CA ALA A 192 -26.82 -3.85 8.69
C ALA A 192 -27.65 -3.85 7.40
N PRO A 193 -27.35 -4.70 6.40
CA PRO A 193 -28.40 -5.25 5.57
C PRO A 193 -29.03 -6.40 6.37
N ALA A 194 -30.33 -6.28 6.63
CA ALA A 194 -31.16 -7.44 6.84
C ALA A 194 -31.02 -8.31 5.57
N ASP A 195 -30.51 -9.53 5.72
CA ASP A 195 -31.21 -10.77 5.38
C ASP A 195 -30.22 -11.94 5.30
N GLY A 196 -30.63 -13.09 5.84
CA GLY A 196 -29.84 -14.32 5.84
C GLY A 196 -30.12 -15.28 7.00
N ASP A 197 -31.38 -15.71 7.14
CA ASP A 197 -31.83 -16.94 7.82
C ASP A 197 -31.95 -16.95 9.36
N GLU A 198 -32.52 -15.89 9.94
CA GLU A 198 -33.36 -16.02 11.15
C GLU A 198 -34.57 -15.08 11.00
N ASP A 199 -35.79 -15.59 11.20
CA ASP A 199 -37.06 -14.83 11.22
C ASP A 199 -37.05 -13.81 12.39
N VAL A 200 -36.37 -12.68 12.21
CA VAL A 200 -36.23 -11.65 13.24
C VAL A 200 -37.18 -10.48 12.95
N VAL A 201 -38.23 -10.38 13.77
CA VAL A 201 -39.15 -9.23 13.76
C VAL A 201 -38.66 -8.16 14.74
N VAL A 202 -38.28 -6.98 14.23
CA VAL A 202 -37.91 -5.82 15.05
C VAL A 202 -39.03 -4.78 15.04
N VAL A 203 -39.67 -4.54 16.20
CA VAL A 203 -40.70 -3.50 16.37
C VAL A 203 -40.12 -2.27 17.04
N ILE A 204 -40.07 -1.15 16.31
CA ILE A 204 -39.65 0.15 16.86
C ILE A 204 -40.90 0.96 17.23
N THR A 205 -41.03 1.31 18.50
CA THR A 205 -42.16 2.09 18.99
C THR A 205 -41.75 3.18 19.97
N ARG A 206 -42.63 4.17 20.19
CA ARG A 206 -42.39 5.20 21.21
C ARG A 206 -42.44 4.57 22.60
N ARG A 207 -41.63 5.10 23.54
CA ARG A 207 -41.59 4.61 24.92
C ARG A 207 -42.96 4.57 25.63
N SER A 208 -43.89 5.42 25.21
CA SER A 208 -45.24 5.50 25.77
C SER A 208 -46.23 4.47 25.19
N THR A 209 -45.81 3.63 24.25
CA THR A 209 -46.72 2.68 23.61
C THR A 209 -47.09 1.57 24.60
N PRO A 210 -48.40 1.29 24.80
CA PRO A 210 -48.85 0.21 25.67
C PRO A 210 -48.41 -1.16 25.14
N MET A 211 -47.97 -2.05 26.04
CA MET A 211 -47.41 -3.37 25.70
C MET A 211 -48.33 -4.23 24.83
N TRP A 212 -49.64 -4.20 25.04
CA TRP A 212 -50.60 -4.97 24.24
C TRP A 212 -50.56 -4.62 22.75
N ARG A 213 -50.21 -3.37 22.41
CA ARG A 213 -50.11 -2.91 21.03
C ARG A 213 -48.84 -3.41 20.35
N VAL A 214 -47.73 -3.46 21.12
CA VAL A 214 -46.45 -4.02 20.66
C VAL A 214 -46.60 -5.52 20.38
N VAL A 215 -47.22 -6.26 21.31
CA VAL A 215 -47.47 -7.71 21.18
C VAL A 215 -48.31 -8.01 19.94
N ARG A 216 -49.41 -7.27 19.73
CA ARG A 216 -50.28 -7.46 18.56
C ARG A 216 -49.54 -7.26 17.22
N GLU A 217 -48.58 -6.34 17.18
CA GLU A 217 -47.83 -6.00 15.97
C GLU A 217 -46.74 -7.03 15.65
N VAL A 218 -46.15 -7.63 16.69
CA VAL A 218 -45.29 -8.80 16.57
C VAL A 218 -46.11 -10.02 16.10
N GLU A 219 -47.26 -10.28 16.71
CA GLU A 219 -48.14 -11.42 16.35
C GLU A 219 -48.63 -11.35 14.90
N SER A 220 -49.01 -10.16 14.40
CA SER A 220 -49.40 -10.00 13.00
C SER A 220 -48.25 -10.22 12.01
N SER A 221 -47.01 -9.98 12.44
CA SER A 221 -45.82 -10.12 11.59
C SER A 221 -45.33 -11.58 11.50
N LEU A 222 -45.67 -12.42 12.48
CA LEU A 222 -45.32 -13.84 12.54
C LEU A 222 -46.43 -14.76 11.99
N GLY A 223 -47.55 -14.20 11.54
CA GLY A 223 -48.81 -14.91 11.32
C GLY A 223 -49.23 -15.16 9.87
N GLU A 224 -48.40 -14.90 8.87
CA GLU A 224 -48.68 -15.27 7.47
C GLU A 224 -47.63 -16.26 6.95
N SER A 225 -47.94 -17.54 7.09
CA SER A 225 -47.40 -18.66 6.30
C SER A 225 -48.49 -19.69 6.10
#